data_AF-A0A8S1LH18-F1
#
_entry.id   AF-A0A8S1LH18-F1
#
_cell.length_a   1.000
_cell.length_b   1.000
_cell.length_c   1.000
_cell.angle_alpha   90.00
_cell.angle_beta   90.00
_cell.angle_gamma   90.00
#
_symmetry.space_group_name_H-M   'P 1'
#
loop_
_entity.id
_entity.type
_entity.pdbx_description
1 polymer ?
#
loop_
_entity_poly.entity_id
_entity_poly.type
_entity_poly.pdbx_seq_one_letter_code
_entity_poly.pdbx_strand_id
1 'polypeptide(L)'
;MIKKTFSGISLRDKQKFTFKEQNGLLCYTFTQIVLIGKGEAKIYGLSNNKKIQIASLNEKQNQCKCKFIMDENNFTHLLCIGDESITINVLGYRLENQVQELQENNYHENLIIKEQSKVLKQKEVDSNEFELFSKKEKKEYKKIQNQKQLLQKY
;
A
#
# COMPACT_ATOMS: atom_id res chain seq x y z
N MET A 1 -15.54 -2.82 -6.66
CA MET A 1 -15.85 -4.00 -5.82
C MET A 1 -14.81 -4.08 -4.71
N ILE A 2 -15.20 -4.39 -3.47
CA ILE A 2 -14.28 -4.45 -2.33
C ILE A 2 -13.74 -5.88 -2.19
N LYS A 3 -12.41 -6.04 -2.18
CA LYS A 3 -11.73 -7.30 -1.87
C LYS A 3 -11.56 -7.41 -0.35
N LYS A 4 -11.90 -8.57 0.20
CA LYS A 4 -11.72 -8.89 1.61
C LYS A 4 -10.69 -10.01 1.74
N THR A 5 -9.55 -9.71 2.33
CA THR A 5 -8.43 -10.64 2.49
C THR A 5 -8.22 -10.92 3.97
N PHE A 6 -8.11 -12.19 4.39
CA PHE A 6 -7.80 -12.52 5.78
C PHE A 6 -6.42 -11.95 6.17
N SER A 7 -6.30 -11.43 7.39
CA SER A 7 -5.06 -10.82 7.89
C SER A 7 -4.92 -11.03 9.39
N GLY A 8 -3.68 -11.17 9.85
CA GLY A 8 -3.33 -11.30 11.26
C GLY A 8 -2.08 -10.50 11.57
N ILE A 9 -2.05 -9.90 12.75
CA ILE A 9 -0.92 -9.14 13.29
C ILE A 9 -0.47 -9.79 14.58
N SER A 10 0.83 -10.11 14.68
CA SER A 10 1.44 -10.59 15.92
C SER A 10 2.15 -9.45 16.62
N LEU A 11 1.87 -9.28 17.91
CA LEU A 11 2.46 -8.27 18.79
C LEU A 11 3.02 -8.93 20.04
N ARG A 12 4.21 -8.50 20.46
CA ARG A 12 4.81 -8.81 21.78
C ARG A 12 4.69 -7.63 22.72
N ASP A 13 5.16 -7.79 23.96
CA ASP A 13 5.17 -6.69 24.94
C ASP A 13 5.79 -5.42 24.36
N LYS A 14 5.14 -4.28 24.66
CA LYS A 14 5.46 -2.91 24.21
C LYS A 14 5.51 -2.72 22.69
N GLN A 15 5.18 -3.72 21.88
CA GLN A 15 5.16 -3.56 20.43
C GLN A 15 3.92 -2.79 19.99
N LYS A 16 4.15 -1.93 18.99
CA LYS A 16 3.14 -1.05 18.41
C LYS A 16 3.01 -1.35 16.93
N PHE A 17 1.80 -1.61 16.47
CA PHE A 17 1.46 -1.64 15.05
C PHE A 17 0.81 -0.31 14.67
N THR A 18 1.22 0.25 13.53
CA THR A 18 0.70 1.51 13.00
C THR A 18 0.01 1.24 11.69
N PHE A 19 -1.24 1.70 11.56
CA PHE A 19 -1.92 1.76 10.28
C PHE A 19 -1.09 2.66 9.34
N LYS A 20 -0.79 2.13 8.15
CA LYS A 20 -0.16 2.89 7.08
C LYS A 20 -1.08 2.81 5.89
N GLU A 21 -1.45 3.97 5.36
CA GLU A 21 -2.18 4.05 4.11
C GLU A 21 -1.32 3.40 3.01
N GLN A 22 -1.97 2.58 2.19
CA GLN A 22 -1.35 1.90 1.04
C GLN A 22 -2.33 1.98 -0.11
N ASN A 23 -1.84 2.04 -1.34
CA ASN A 23 -2.70 2.10 -2.53
C ASN A 23 -3.75 0.98 -2.49
N GLY A 24 -5.02 1.37 -2.47
CA GLY A 24 -6.15 0.46 -2.46
C GLY A 24 -6.51 -0.13 -1.09
N LEU A 25 -5.70 0.05 -0.04
CA LEU A 25 -6.07 -0.35 1.33
C LEU A 25 -7.07 0.63 1.93
N LEU A 26 -8.26 0.14 2.29
CA LEU A 26 -9.28 0.95 2.95
C LEU A 26 -9.11 0.93 4.47
N CYS A 27 -9.12 -0.26 5.07
CA CYS A 27 -9.00 -0.43 6.52
C CYS A 27 -8.65 -1.88 6.90
N TYR A 28 -8.29 -2.07 8.17
CA TYR A 28 -8.32 -3.39 8.80
C TYR A 28 -9.55 -3.50 9.70
N THR A 29 -10.25 -4.63 9.61
CA THR A 29 -11.34 -4.98 10.52
C THR A 29 -10.93 -6.21 11.32
N PHE A 30 -10.68 -6.05 12.62
CA PHE A 30 -10.28 -7.14 13.50
C PHE A 30 -11.46 -7.72 14.26
N THR A 31 -11.52 -9.05 14.30
CA THR A 31 -12.66 -9.81 14.84
C THR A 31 -12.30 -10.71 16.02
N GLN A 32 -11.01 -11.02 16.20
CA GLN A 32 -10.57 -11.91 17.27
C GLN A 32 -9.17 -11.53 17.73
N ILE A 33 -8.91 -11.73 19.02
CA ILE A 33 -7.58 -11.59 19.62
C ILE A 33 -7.26 -12.88 20.37
N VAL A 34 -6.05 -13.39 20.19
CA VAL A 34 -5.56 -14.63 20.79
C VAL A 34 -4.23 -14.40 21.47
N LEU A 35 -4.10 -14.83 22.72
CA LEU A 35 -2.88 -14.87 23.51
C LEU A 35 -2.22 -16.24 23.35
N ILE A 36 -0.93 -16.22 23.02
CA ILE A 36 -0.06 -17.39 22.95
C ILE A 36 1.01 -17.24 24.02
N GLY A 37 1.13 -18.26 24.87
CA GLY A 37 2.08 -18.29 25.98
C GLY A 37 1.41 -18.36 27.34
N LYS A 38 2.23 -18.25 28.38
CA LYS A 38 1.84 -18.23 29.79
C LYS A 38 2.06 -16.83 30.33
N GLY A 39 0.99 -16.18 30.80
CA GLY A 39 1.02 -14.79 31.24
C GLY A 39 -0.27 -14.02 30.93
N GLU A 40 -0.18 -12.71 31.07
CA GLU A 40 -1.27 -11.75 30.83
C GLU A 40 -0.86 -10.67 29.83
N ALA A 41 -1.85 -10.16 29.08
CA ALA A 41 -1.63 -9.01 28.21
C ALA A 41 -2.90 -8.21 27.96
N LYS A 42 -2.69 -6.93 27.68
CA LYS A 42 -3.71 -5.95 27.35
C LYS A 42 -3.41 -5.34 25.99
N ILE A 43 -4.44 -5.28 25.15
CA ILE A 43 -4.38 -4.63 23.84
C ILE A 43 -5.09 -3.30 23.91
N TYR A 44 -4.42 -2.27 23.40
CA TYR A 44 -4.94 -0.90 23.34
C TYR A 44 -5.01 -0.42 21.89
N GLY A 45 -6.13 0.18 21.52
CA GLY A 45 -6.27 1.00 20.31
C GLY A 45 -5.94 2.45 20.62
N LEU A 46 -5.14 3.09 19.77
CA LEU A 46 -4.78 4.50 19.89
C LEU A 46 -5.30 5.30 18.70
N SER A 47 -5.94 6.44 18.97
CA SER A 47 -6.49 7.37 17.96
C SER A 47 -6.28 8.80 18.41
N ASN A 48 -5.54 9.63 17.64
CA ASN A 48 -5.25 11.06 17.81
C ASN A 48 -4.89 11.57 19.22
N ASN A 49 -5.71 11.35 20.26
CA ASN A 49 -5.44 11.67 21.67
C ASN A 49 -6.06 10.67 22.68
N LYS A 50 -6.61 9.54 22.22
CA LYS A 50 -7.28 8.55 23.07
C LYS A 50 -6.53 7.23 23.04
N LYS A 51 -6.36 6.64 24.23
CA LYS A 51 -5.92 5.26 24.42
C LYS A 51 -7.10 4.47 24.99
N ILE A 52 -7.61 3.51 24.23
CA ILE A 52 -8.77 2.70 24.61
C ILE A 52 -8.32 1.25 24.76
N GLN A 53 -8.62 0.63 25.89
CA GLN A 53 -8.37 -0.80 26.07
C GLN A 53 -9.39 -1.59 25.25
N ILE A 54 -8.92 -2.42 24.33
CA ILE A 54 -9.75 -3.27 23.47
C ILE A 54 -9.99 -4.62 24.15
N ALA A 55 -8.94 -5.19 24.75
CA ALA A 55 -9.02 -6.50 25.39
C ALA A 55 -7.98 -6.64 26.52
N SER A 56 -8.29 -7.52 27.47
CA SER A 56 -7.37 -8.05 28.47
C SER A 56 -7.50 -9.56 28.43
N LEU A 57 -6.38 -10.26 28.29
CA LEU A 57 -6.31 -11.71 28.11
C LEU A 57 -5.31 -12.28 29.12
N ASN A 58 -5.55 -13.51 29.55
CA ASN A 58 -4.64 -14.26 30.41
C ASN A 58 -4.75 -15.77 30.09
N GLU A 59 -4.05 -16.61 30.84
CA GLU A 59 -4.05 -18.06 30.62
C GLU A 59 -5.45 -18.70 30.67
N LYS A 60 -6.34 -18.20 31.55
CA LYS A 60 -7.71 -18.71 31.69
C LYS A 60 -8.62 -18.24 30.57
N GLN A 61 -8.38 -17.03 30.06
CA GLN A 61 -9.11 -16.43 28.95
C GLN A 61 -8.11 -15.96 27.89
N ASN A 62 -7.56 -16.93 27.16
CA ASN A 62 -6.50 -16.70 26.18
C ASN A 62 -7.02 -16.23 24.82
N GLN A 63 -8.33 -16.07 24.64
CA GLN A 63 -8.91 -15.51 23.42
C GLN A 63 -10.14 -14.66 23.72
N CYS A 64 -10.39 -13.67 22.87
CA CYS A 64 -11.64 -12.91 22.88
C CYS A 64 -12.12 -12.64 21.45
N LYS A 65 -13.44 -12.62 21.28
CA LYS A 65 -14.07 -12.08 20.08
C LYS A 65 -14.23 -10.58 20.28
N CYS A 66 -13.87 -9.80 19.27
CA CYS A 66 -13.97 -8.34 19.28
C CYS A 66 -14.49 -7.86 17.92
N LYS A 67 -14.76 -6.56 17.79
CA LYS A 67 -14.96 -5.94 16.48
C LYS A 67 -14.49 -4.50 16.55
N PHE A 68 -13.38 -4.21 15.89
CA PHE A 68 -12.89 -2.85 15.78
C PHE A 68 -12.21 -2.64 14.43
N ILE A 69 -12.15 -1.37 14.03
CA ILE A 69 -11.62 -0.95 12.73
C ILE A 69 -10.36 -0.12 12.97
N MET A 70 -9.34 -0.37 12.17
CA MET A 70 -8.17 0.49 12.06
C MET A 70 -8.13 1.14 10.68
N ASP A 71 -8.10 2.46 10.68
CA ASP A 71 -7.92 3.33 9.52
C ASP A 71 -7.40 4.69 10.01
N GLU A 72 -7.30 5.66 9.10
CA GLU A 72 -6.86 7.03 9.35
C GLU A 72 -7.80 7.82 10.29
N ASN A 73 -9.09 7.46 10.38
CA ASN A 73 -10.13 8.20 11.10
C ASN A 73 -10.46 7.59 12.47
N ASN A 74 -10.11 6.32 12.68
CA ASN A 74 -10.39 5.54 13.89
C ASN A 74 -9.08 5.25 14.64
N PHE A 75 -8.83 3.96 14.96
CA PHE A 75 -7.58 3.54 15.57
C PHE A 75 -6.48 3.51 14.53
N THR A 76 -5.55 4.46 14.64
CA THR A 76 -4.35 4.50 13.80
C THR A 76 -3.25 3.58 14.34
N HIS A 77 -3.34 3.14 15.60
CA HIS A 77 -2.35 2.24 16.18
C HIS A 77 -2.95 1.18 17.09
N LEU A 78 -2.27 0.03 17.16
CA LEU A 78 -2.44 -0.99 18.19
C LEU A 78 -1.18 -1.09 19.04
N LEU A 79 -1.36 -1.23 20.34
CA LEU A 79 -0.28 -1.40 21.30
C LEU A 79 -0.58 -2.62 22.18
N CYS A 80 0.40 -3.51 22.30
CA CYS A 80 0.37 -4.61 23.25
C CYS A 80 1.19 -4.26 24.48
N ILE A 81 0.64 -4.51 25.67
CA ILE A 81 1.35 -4.41 26.96
C ILE A 81 1.06 -5.69 27.75
N GLY A 82 2.10 -6.42 28.12
CA GLY A 82 1.93 -7.70 28.81
C GLY A 82 3.27 -8.31 29.22
N ASP A 83 3.26 -9.59 29.56
CA ASP A 83 4.48 -10.31 29.91
C ASP A 83 5.39 -10.50 28.68
N GLU A 84 6.71 -10.46 28.86
CA GLU A 84 7.67 -10.52 27.74
C GLU A 84 7.65 -11.87 27.00
N SER A 85 7.19 -12.92 27.67
CA SER A 85 7.10 -14.30 27.16
C SER A 85 5.88 -14.54 26.26
N ILE A 86 4.92 -13.62 26.20
CA ILE A 86 3.67 -13.81 25.47
C ILE A 86 3.72 -13.21 24.06
N THR A 87 2.88 -13.72 23.18
CA THR A 87 2.58 -13.10 21.89
C THR A 87 1.07 -12.98 21.72
N ILE A 88 0.60 -11.80 21.34
CA ILE A 88 -0.80 -11.58 20.97
C ILE A 88 -0.95 -11.57 19.46
N ASN A 89 -1.87 -12.39 18.96
CA ASN A 89 -2.32 -12.35 17.57
C ASN A 89 -3.67 -11.65 17.48
N VAL A 90 -3.74 -10.58 16.69
CA VAL A 90 -4.96 -9.85 16.36
C VAL A 90 -5.37 -10.25 14.95
N LEU A 91 -6.53 -10.91 14.81
CA LEU A 91 -6.99 -11.56 13.58
C LEU A 91 -8.22 -10.87 13.00
N GLY A 92 -8.31 -10.84 11.68
CA GLY A 92 -9.45 -10.27 10.98
C GLY A 92 -9.23 -10.19 9.48
N TYR A 93 -9.58 -9.05 8.90
CA TYR A 93 -9.54 -8.84 7.46
C TYR A 93 -8.97 -7.48 7.09
N ARG A 94 -8.20 -7.48 6.02
CA ARG A 94 -7.82 -6.29 5.26
C ARG A 94 -8.89 -6.05 4.19
N LEU A 95 -9.48 -4.86 4.17
CA LEU A 95 -10.43 -4.45 3.14
C LEU A 95 -9.72 -3.56 2.13
N GLU A 96 -9.85 -3.91 0.86
CA GLU A 96 -9.16 -3.22 -0.22
C GLU A 96 -10.14 -2.90 -1.34
N ASN A 97 -9.99 -1.73 -1.97
CA ASN A 97 -10.57 -1.52 -3.28
C ASN A 97 -9.88 -2.49 -4.25
N GLN A 98 -10.67 -3.26 -4.99
CA GLN A 98 -10.13 -3.87 -6.21
C GLN A 98 -9.72 -2.72 -7.10
N VAL A 99 -8.41 -2.47 -7.15
CA VAL A 99 -7.81 -1.74 -8.25
C VAL A 99 -8.08 -2.64 -9.46
N GLN A 100 -9.13 -2.34 -10.22
CA GLN A 100 -9.20 -2.83 -11.60
C GLN A 100 -7.85 -2.50 -12.21
N GLU A 101 -7.23 -3.45 -12.87
CA GLU A 101 -5.94 -3.34 -13.55
C GLU A 101 -5.99 -2.27 -14.65
N LEU A 102 -6.11 -0.99 -14.28
CA LEU A 102 -5.78 0.15 -15.14
C LEU A 102 -4.26 0.24 -15.36
N GLN A 103 -3.48 -0.72 -14.85
CA GLN A 103 -2.06 -0.86 -15.12
C GLN A 103 -1.75 -1.65 -16.39
N GLU A 104 -2.65 -2.46 -16.96
CA GLU A 104 -2.36 -3.10 -18.25
C GLU A 104 -2.30 -2.09 -19.38
N ASN A 105 -3.17 -1.07 -19.39
CA ASN A 105 -3.10 0.00 -20.40
C ASN A 105 -1.84 0.88 -20.25
N ASN A 106 -1.45 1.23 -19.01
CA ASN A 106 -0.22 2.02 -18.79
C ASN A 106 1.06 1.21 -19.04
N TYR A 107 1.05 -0.12 -18.84
CA TYR A 107 2.21 -0.97 -19.13
C TYR A 107 2.32 -1.27 -20.63
N HIS A 108 1.20 -1.45 -21.34
CA HIS A 108 1.20 -1.57 -22.79
C HIS A 108 1.57 -0.26 -23.51
N GLU A 109 1.07 0.90 -23.06
CA GLU A 109 1.53 2.19 -23.62
C GLU A 109 3.03 2.41 -23.38
N ASN A 110 3.54 2.08 -22.18
CA ASN A 110 4.98 2.19 -21.90
C ASN A 110 5.84 1.19 -22.69
N LEU A 111 5.34 -0.02 -22.97
CA LEU A 111 6.02 -1.00 -23.82
C LEU A 111 6.05 -0.57 -25.29
N ILE A 112 4.92 -0.08 -25.82
CA ILE A 112 4.83 0.45 -27.19
C ILE A 112 5.76 1.67 -27.36
N ILE A 113 5.82 2.57 -26.38
CA ILE A 113 6.73 3.73 -26.41
C ILE A 113 8.20 3.29 -26.27
N LYS A 114 8.51 2.26 -25.45
CA LYS A 114 9.87 1.70 -25.35
C LYS A 114 10.33 1.00 -26.63
N GLU A 115 9.45 0.32 -27.34
CA GLU A 115 9.78 -0.27 -28.64
C GLU A 115 9.95 0.81 -29.72
N GLN A 116 9.05 1.79 -29.80
CA GLN A 116 9.17 2.91 -30.75
C GLN A 116 10.44 3.75 -30.51
N SER A 117 10.84 3.92 -29.25
CA SER A 117 12.08 4.65 -28.90
C SER A 117 13.36 3.85 -29.14
N LYS A 118 13.31 2.51 -29.17
CA LYS A 118 14.44 1.68 -29.63
C LYS A 118 14.64 1.78 -31.14
N VAL A 119 13.56 1.83 -31.92
CA VAL A 119 13.64 2.03 -33.39
C VAL A 119 14.23 3.41 -33.72
N LEU A 120 13.96 4.43 -32.91
CA LEU A 120 14.46 5.80 -33.12
C LEU A 120 15.88 6.06 -32.58
N LYS A 121 16.46 5.18 -31.78
CA LYS A 121 17.87 5.29 -31.35
C LYS A 121 18.89 5.02 -32.46
N GLN A 122 18.45 4.65 -33.65
CA GLN A 122 19.31 4.53 -34.83
C GLN A 122 19.51 5.82 -35.62
N LYS A 123 18.90 6.95 -35.23
CA LYS A 123 19.09 8.23 -35.91
C LYS A 123 19.11 9.39 -34.92
N GLU A 124 20.26 9.63 -34.29
CA GLU A 124 20.64 11.00 -33.95
C GLU A 124 20.97 11.67 -35.28
N VAL A 125 19.99 12.40 -35.80
CA VAL A 125 20.07 13.10 -37.08
C VAL A 125 20.78 14.42 -36.82
N ASP A 126 22.00 14.57 -37.34
CA ASP A 126 22.74 15.83 -37.31
C ASP A 126 21.89 16.96 -37.92
N SER A 127 22.14 18.22 -37.51
CA SER A 127 21.32 19.39 -37.87
C SER A 127 21.09 19.57 -39.38
N ASN A 128 22.02 19.08 -40.20
CA ASN A 128 21.96 19.18 -41.66
C ASN A 128 20.95 18.22 -42.31
N GLU A 129 20.65 17.08 -41.68
CA GLU A 129 19.66 16.12 -42.20
C GLU A 129 18.22 16.49 -41.80
N PHE A 130 18.02 17.24 -40.70
CA PHE A 130 16.69 17.70 -40.30
C PHE A 130 16.06 18.65 -41.33
N GLU A 131 16.87 19.44 -42.04
CA GLU A 131 16.35 20.36 -43.06
C GLU A 131 15.75 19.62 -44.27
N LEU A 132 16.22 18.41 -44.55
CA LEU A 132 15.74 17.56 -45.65
C LEU A 132 14.37 16.92 -45.37
N PHE A 133 13.87 16.99 -44.13
CA PHE A 133 12.60 16.38 -43.77
C PHE A 133 11.41 17.12 -44.39
N SER A 134 10.39 16.35 -44.79
CA SER A 134 9.11 16.92 -45.20
C SER A 134 8.44 17.66 -44.03
N LYS A 135 7.53 18.59 -44.36
CA LYS A 135 6.79 19.36 -43.34
C LYS A 135 6.00 18.48 -42.36
N LYS A 136 5.59 17.28 -42.79
CA LYS A 136 4.85 16.33 -41.96
C LYS A 136 5.76 15.67 -40.94
N GLU A 137 6.93 15.21 -41.37
CA GLU A 137 7.95 14.58 -40.52
C GLU A 137 8.51 15.56 -39.48
N LYS A 138 8.75 16.82 -39.87
CA LYS A 138 9.20 17.88 -38.94
C LYS A 138 8.18 18.15 -37.83
N LYS A 139 6.87 18.08 -38.13
CA LYS A 139 5.82 18.26 -37.12
C LYS A 139 5.77 17.11 -36.13
N GLU A 140 5.96 15.88 -36.62
CA GLU A 140 5.93 14.67 -35.81
C GLU A 140 7.14 14.59 -34.88
N TYR A 141 8.33 14.92 -35.39
CA TYR A 141 9.56 15.01 -34.59
C TYR A 141 9.45 16.02 -33.44
N LYS A 142 8.89 17.23 -33.70
CA LYS A 142 8.68 18.26 -32.67
C LYS A 142 7.69 17.81 -31.58
N LYS A 143 6.62 17.08 -31.94
CA LYS A 143 5.67 16.54 -30.95
C LYS A 143 6.35 15.55 -30.00
N ILE A 144 7.19 14.68 -30.53
CA ILE A 144 7.90 13.66 -29.76
C ILE A 144 8.96 14.30 -28.84
N GLN A 145 9.69 15.32 -29.32
CA GLN A 145 10.63 16.11 -28.50
C GLN A 145 9.93 16.80 -27.32
N ASN A 146 8.78 17.44 -27.55
CA ASN A 146 8.02 18.09 -26.49
C ASN A 146 7.51 17.10 -25.44
N GLN A 147 7.08 15.90 -25.86
CA GLN A 147 6.68 14.84 -24.91
C GLN A 147 7.85 14.35 -24.05
N LYS A 148 9.06 14.22 -24.63
CA LYS A 148 10.27 13.88 -23.86
C LYS A 148 10.64 14.94 -22.82
N GLN A 149 10.52 16.23 -23.15
CA GLN A 149 10.79 17.31 -22.20
C GLN A 149 9.77 17.38 -21.05
N LEU A 150 8.50 17.07 -21.33
CA LEU A 150 7.48 16.96 -20.29
C LEU A 150 7.78 15.83 -19.30
N LEU A 151 8.27 14.69 -19.79
CA LEU A 151 8.62 13.53 -18.95
C LEU A 151 9.89 13.72 -18.10
N GLN A 152 10.78 14.66 -18.43
CA GLN A 152 11.96 14.98 -17.61
C GLN A 152 11.67 15.97 -16.47
N LYS A 153 10.49 16.62 -16.48
CA LYS A 153 10.08 17.58 -15.44
C LYS A 153 9.35 16.94 -14.25
N TYR A 154 9.06 15.64 -14.31
CA TYR A 154 8.44 14.85 -13.25
C TYR A 154 9.36 13.72 -12.82
#